data_AF-A0A445J779-F1
#
_entry.id   AF-A0A445J779-F1
#
_cell.length_a   1.000
_cell.length_b   1.000
_cell.length_c   1.000
_cell.angle_alpha   90.00
_cell.angle_beta   90.00
_cell.angle_gamma   90.00
#
_symmetry.space_group_name_H-M   'P 1'
#
loop_
_entity.id
_entity.type
_entity.pdbx_description
1 polymer ?
#
loop_
_entity_poly.entity_id
_entity_poly.type
_entity_poly.pdbx_seq_one_letter_code
_entity_poly.pdbx_strand_id
1 'polypeptide(L)'
;MLVAPCSGPTWKTLPNCSTNPPLPSNSPNHVRMSLSFGFEPTTSPINAYTLSGDKAASLFVKSAKCHLKLDSKYDAANAYVDAAHCYKKTSTSGAISCLNKAVTIFTEIGRHIMAAKYSKEIGELYELDQDIEHARSYYERAAELFEIGDAATSVIQCKVKVAQFCAQLQQYQKAIKIYEDIARQSLDSNLLKYGVRGHLLNSGLCQLVQGDFVAITNSLERYQDLDLTFSRTREYKFLADLSASIDEGDVEKFTRVVKEFNSITPLESWKSTLLLRVKDAMKVKEMEDDDLT
;
A
#
# COMPACT_ATOMS: atom_id res chain seq x y z
N MET A 1 -58.49 -12.70 -59.68
CA MET A 1 -59.72 -12.68 -58.88
C MET A 1 -59.30 -12.46 -57.43
N LEU A 2 -59.37 -11.24 -56.89
CA LEU A 2 -60.57 -10.55 -56.36
C LEU A 2 -61.19 -11.27 -55.15
N VAL A 3 -61.05 -10.63 -53.98
CA VAL A 3 -62.11 -10.20 -53.03
C VAL A 3 -61.73 -10.47 -51.55
N ALA A 4 -61.56 -9.36 -50.81
CA ALA A 4 -61.57 -9.25 -49.33
C ALA A 4 -63.05 -9.12 -48.84
N PRO A 5 -63.42 -8.46 -47.74
CA PRO A 5 -62.98 -8.40 -46.33
C PRO A 5 -64.18 -8.66 -45.36
N CYS A 6 -63.98 -8.52 -44.05
CA CYS A 6 -64.93 -8.02 -43.02
C CYS A 6 -64.18 -8.04 -41.67
N SER A 7 -64.23 -7.10 -40.72
CA SER A 7 -64.83 -5.77 -40.54
C SER A 7 -64.43 -5.31 -39.11
N GLY A 8 -64.07 -4.03 -38.90
CA GLY A 8 -63.69 -3.43 -37.60
C GLY A 8 -64.85 -3.24 -36.59
N PRO A 9 -64.83 -2.29 -35.61
CA PRO A 9 -64.16 -0.97 -35.65
C PRO A 9 -63.50 -0.45 -34.34
N THR A 10 -62.73 0.63 -34.51
CA THR A 10 -62.12 1.56 -33.54
C THR A 10 -63.04 2.70 -33.07
N TRP A 11 -62.90 3.18 -31.82
CA TRP A 11 -63.25 4.54 -31.32
C TRP A 11 -63.00 4.61 -29.78
N LYS A 12 -62.75 5.69 -29.02
CA LYS A 12 -62.40 7.13 -29.15
C LYS A 12 -62.11 7.66 -27.71
N THR A 13 -61.20 8.63 -27.58
CA THR A 13 -61.01 9.74 -26.59
C THR A 13 -61.92 9.95 -25.34
N LEU A 14 -61.27 10.19 -24.16
CA LEU A 14 -61.44 11.13 -22.97
C LEU A 14 -62.84 11.79 -22.64
N PRO A 15 -63.15 12.45 -21.46
CA PRO A 15 -62.41 12.82 -20.22
C PRO A 15 -63.18 12.76 -18.84
N ASN A 16 -62.50 13.18 -17.75
CA ASN A 16 -62.95 13.99 -16.57
C ASN A 16 -63.67 13.44 -15.30
N CYS A 17 -63.15 13.95 -14.16
CA CYS A 17 -63.82 14.52 -12.96
C CYS A 17 -64.03 13.74 -11.63
N SER A 18 -63.64 14.46 -10.54
CA SER A 18 -64.17 14.49 -9.16
C SER A 18 -63.70 13.37 -8.19
N THR A 19 -63.42 13.54 -6.89
CA THR A 19 -63.45 14.65 -5.90
C THR A 19 -62.84 14.12 -4.58
N ASN A 20 -62.05 14.97 -3.87
CA ASN A 20 -61.72 15.10 -2.41
C ASN A 20 -62.23 14.08 -1.34
N PRO A 21 -61.58 13.91 -0.15
CA PRO A 21 -61.23 15.01 0.80
C PRO A 21 -59.97 14.86 1.72
N PRO A 22 -59.62 15.90 2.52
CA PRO A 22 -58.45 15.95 3.39
C PRO A 22 -58.75 15.55 4.86
N LEU A 23 -57.71 15.18 5.62
CA LEU A 23 -57.79 14.86 7.07
C LEU A 23 -57.40 16.06 7.97
N PRO A 24 -57.93 16.15 9.21
CA PRO A 24 -58.02 17.39 9.98
C PRO A 24 -56.93 17.58 11.05
N SER A 25 -56.94 18.79 11.64
CA SER A 25 -56.04 19.36 12.64
C SER A 25 -56.62 19.37 14.08
N ASN A 26 -55.72 19.42 15.09
CA ASN A 26 -55.87 19.72 16.56
C ASN A 26 -56.69 18.74 17.45
N SER A 27 -56.42 18.44 18.74
CA SER A 27 -55.36 18.51 19.80
C SER A 27 -56.06 17.97 21.12
N PRO A 28 -55.54 17.92 22.38
CA PRO A 28 -54.19 17.86 22.98
C PRO A 28 -54.02 16.72 24.06
N ASN A 29 -52.87 16.72 24.76
CA ASN A 29 -52.56 16.06 26.06
C ASN A 29 -52.07 14.59 26.09
N HIS A 30 -50.75 14.40 25.99
CA HIS A 30 -50.02 13.67 27.03
C HIS A 30 -48.55 14.11 27.07
N VAL A 31 -48.14 14.58 28.24
CA VAL A 31 -46.82 15.11 28.56
C VAL A 31 -45.76 14.04 28.29
N ARG A 32 -44.87 14.28 27.31
CA ARG A 32 -43.63 13.52 27.16
C ARG A 32 -42.44 14.48 27.27
N MET A 33 -41.75 14.30 28.38
CA MET A 33 -40.55 15.00 28.83
C MET A 33 -39.54 15.14 27.69
N SER A 34 -39.30 16.36 27.25
CA SER A 34 -38.31 16.73 26.24
C SER A 34 -36.90 16.65 26.85
N LEU A 35 -36.20 15.54 26.60
CA LEU A 35 -34.74 15.53 26.56
C LEU A 35 -34.33 15.92 25.15
N SER A 36 -34.11 17.22 24.96
CA SER A 36 -33.61 17.82 23.73
C SER A 36 -32.14 17.42 23.50
N PHE A 37 -31.91 16.22 22.96
CA PHE A 37 -30.69 15.95 22.20
C PHE A 37 -31.06 16.10 20.71
N GLY A 38 -30.78 17.30 20.17
CA GLY A 38 -30.91 17.56 18.75
C GLY A 38 -29.94 16.68 17.97
N PHE A 39 -30.46 15.63 17.35
CA PHE A 39 -29.77 14.87 16.33
C PHE A 39 -30.78 14.60 15.22
N GLU A 40 -30.85 15.52 14.26
CA GLU A 40 -31.56 15.25 13.00
C GLU A 40 -30.78 14.18 12.22
N PRO A 41 -31.40 13.06 11.84
CA PRO A 41 -30.74 11.98 11.11
C PRO A 41 -30.91 12.22 9.60
N THR A 42 -30.31 13.27 9.04
CA THR A 42 -30.47 13.56 7.58
C THR A 42 -29.24 14.14 6.88
N THR A 43 -28.04 14.09 7.48
CA THR A 43 -26.84 14.40 6.70
C THR A 43 -26.38 13.17 5.93
N SER A 44 -26.79 13.09 4.65
CA SER A 44 -26.17 12.25 3.63
C SER A 44 -24.64 12.33 3.72
N PRO A 45 -23.89 11.24 3.46
CA PRO A 45 -22.43 11.19 3.65
C PRO A 45 -21.68 12.34 2.97
N ILE A 46 -22.22 12.86 1.87
CA ILE A 46 -21.67 13.97 1.08
C ILE A 46 -21.62 15.31 1.86
N ASN A 47 -22.56 15.56 2.78
CA ASN A 47 -22.67 16.85 3.49
C ASN A 47 -21.84 16.92 4.79
N ALA A 48 -21.21 15.82 5.21
CA ALA A 48 -20.31 15.79 6.37
C ALA A 48 -18.87 16.21 5.99
N TYR A 49 -18.46 16.01 4.73
CA TYR A 49 -17.12 16.36 4.23
C TYR A 49 -16.89 17.88 4.06
N THR A 50 -17.93 18.71 4.20
CA THR A 50 -17.87 20.19 4.17
C THR A 50 -17.76 20.80 5.56
N LEU A 51 -17.93 20.01 6.62
CA LEU A 51 -17.67 20.37 8.01
C LEU A 51 -16.16 20.23 8.29
N SER A 52 -15.59 21.08 9.16
CA SER A 52 -14.19 20.95 9.62
C SER A 52 -13.86 19.48 9.92
N GLY A 53 -12.80 18.94 9.28
CA GLY A 53 -12.52 17.50 9.21
C GLY A 53 -12.51 16.79 10.57
N ASP A 54 -12.06 17.48 11.61
CA ASP A 54 -12.03 16.94 12.98
C ASP A 54 -13.42 16.74 13.58
N LYS A 55 -14.37 17.64 13.29
CA LYS A 55 -15.75 17.52 13.75
C LYS A 55 -16.44 16.35 13.06
N ALA A 56 -16.28 16.24 11.74
CA ALA A 56 -16.82 15.13 10.96
C ALA A 56 -16.28 13.78 11.46
N ALA A 57 -14.96 13.69 11.65
CA ALA A 57 -14.32 12.48 12.15
C ALA A 57 -14.81 12.09 13.56
N SER A 58 -15.00 13.06 14.45
CA SER A 58 -15.54 12.79 15.79
C SER A 58 -16.97 12.22 15.77
N LEU A 59 -17.79 12.59 14.79
CA LEU A 59 -19.14 12.05 14.60
C LEU A 59 -19.08 10.62 14.09
N PHE A 60 -18.21 10.33 13.12
CA PHE A 60 -17.99 8.97 12.63
C PHE A 60 -17.48 8.03 13.73
N VAL A 61 -16.55 8.49 14.58
CA VAL A 61 -16.08 7.71 15.74
C VAL A 61 -17.21 7.42 16.74
N LYS A 62 -18.12 8.37 16.97
CA LYS A 62 -19.31 8.14 17.81
C LYS A 62 -20.26 7.15 17.15
N SER A 63 -20.50 7.27 15.85
CA SER A 63 -21.31 6.33 15.07
C SER A 63 -20.75 4.91 15.14
N ALA A 64 -19.44 4.75 14.94
CA ALA A 64 -18.76 3.45 15.05
C ALA A 64 -18.96 2.80 16.43
N LYS A 65 -18.88 3.58 17.51
CA LYS A 65 -19.17 3.10 18.87
C LYS A 65 -20.63 2.67 19.04
N CYS A 66 -21.58 3.34 18.39
CA CYS A 66 -22.98 2.91 18.38
C CYS A 66 -23.15 1.59 17.63
N HIS A 67 -22.52 1.43 16.45
CA HIS A 67 -22.54 0.19 15.70
C HIS A 67 -21.92 -0.99 16.46
N LEU A 68 -20.84 -0.76 17.23
CA LEU A 68 -20.28 -1.78 18.12
C LEU A 68 -21.26 -2.21 19.21
N LYS A 69 -22.05 -1.28 19.78
CA LYS A 69 -23.08 -1.62 20.77
C LYS A 69 -24.26 -2.38 20.17
N LEU A 70 -24.52 -2.18 18.88
CA LEU A 70 -25.56 -2.88 18.12
C LEU A 70 -25.05 -4.21 17.52
N ASP A 71 -23.82 -4.63 17.87
CA ASP A 71 -23.11 -5.81 17.35
C ASP A 71 -22.94 -5.85 15.82
N SER A 72 -23.12 -4.72 15.12
CA SER A 72 -22.77 -4.59 13.70
C SER A 72 -21.29 -4.25 13.56
N LYS A 73 -20.43 -5.26 13.70
CA LYS A 73 -18.97 -5.09 13.65
C LYS A 73 -18.48 -4.58 12.28
N TYR A 74 -19.10 -5.04 11.19
CA TYR A 74 -18.71 -4.63 9.83
C TYR A 74 -18.96 -3.13 9.59
N ASP A 75 -20.15 -2.64 9.95
CA ASP A 75 -20.49 -1.23 9.80
C ASP A 75 -19.68 -0.35 10.74
N ALA A 76 -19.39 -0.83 11.95
CA ALA A 76 -18.50 -0.15 12.88
C ALA A 76 -17.09 0.04 12.29
N ALA A 77 -16.53 -0.99 11.66
CA ALA A 77 -15.22 -0.91 11.04
C ALA A 77 -15.19 0.10 9.88
N ASN A 78 -16.22 0.08 9.01
CA ASN A 78 -16.34 1.06 7.92
C ASN A 78 -16.45 2.50 8.45
N ALA A 79 -17.25 2.72 9.50
CA ALA A 79 -17.36 4.04 10.12
C ALA A 79 -16.02 4.53 10.71
N TYR A 80 -15.17 3.63 11.23
CA TYR A 80 -13.80 3.99 11.64
C TYR A 80 -12.89 4.34 10.45
N VAL A 81 -13.04 3.67 9.32
CA VAL A 81 -12.31 3.98 8.09
C VAL A 81 -12.71 5.35 7.54
N ASP A 82 -14.01 5.65 7.49
CA ASP A 82 -14.52 6.96 7.08
C ASP A 82 -13.98 8.07 8.01
N ALA A 83 -13.96 7.82 9.33
CA ALA A 83 -13.34 8.73 10.29
C ALA A 83 -11.84 8.95 9.99
N ALA A 84 -11.11 7.88 9.66
CA ALA A 84 -9.69 7.98 9.33
C ALA A 84 -9.44 8.79 8.05
N HIS A 85 -10.28 8.63 7.02
CA HIS A 85 -10.19 9.43 5.80
C HIS A 85 -10.43 10.92 6.06
N CYS A 86 -11.35 11.26 6.97
CA CYS A 86 -11.51 12.64 7.43
C CYS A 86 -10.27 13.15 8.18
N TYR A 87 -9.70 12.33 9.08
CA TYR A 87 -8.50 12.68 9.84
C TYR A 87 -7.23 12.77 8.98
N LYS A 88 -7.13 12.06 7.85
CA LYS A 88 -5.93 12.05 7.01
C LYS A 88 -5.47 13.46 6.57
N LYS A 89 -6.41 14.41 6.46
CA LYS A 89 -6.12 15.81 6.10
C LYS A 89 -5.83 16.71 7.30
N THR A 90 -6.26 16.34 8.50
CA THR A 90 -6.19 17.20 9.70
C THR A 90 -5.20 16.69 10.75
N SER A 91 -5.12 15.37 10.95
CA SER A 91 -4.25 14.72 11.94
C SER A 91 -3.90 13.28 11.53
N THR A 92 -2.63 13.02 11.22
CA THR A 92 -2.11 11.68 10.88
C THR A 92 -2.25 10.69 12.05
N SER A 93 -1.91 11.14 13.27
CA SER A 93 -2.07 10.34 14.51
C SER A 93 -3.52 9.91 14.77
N GLY A 94 -4.48 10.82 14.58
CA GLY A 94 -5.91 10.51 14.70
C GLY A 94 -6.38 9.47 13.69
N ALA A 95 -5.89 9.57 12.44
CA ALA A 95 -6.19 8.61 11.38
C ALA A 95 -5.63 7.22 11.70
N ILE A 96 -4.37 7.13 12.14
CA ILE A 96 -3.71 5.87 12.52
C ILE A 96 -4.47 5.17 13.65
N SER A 97 -4.92 5.91 14.67
CA SER A 97 -5.70 5.34 15.77
C SER A 97 -7.04 4.76 15.30
N CYS A 98 -7.72 5.43 14.37
CA CYS A 98 -8.99 4.97 13.81
C CYS A 98 -8.79 3.74 12.90
N LEU A 99 -7.78 3.77 12.03
CA LEU A 99 -7.45 2.63 11.17
C LEU A 99 -7.05 1.39 11.97
N ASN A 100 -6.26 1.55 13.05
CA ASN A 100 -5.90 0.43 13.91
C ASN A 100 -7.13 -0.26 14.51
N LYS A 101 -8.13 0.51 14.96
CA LYS A 101 -9.41 -0.06 15.43
C LYS A 101 -10.14 -0.81 14.32
N ALA A 102 -10.21 -0.23 13.12
CA ALA A 102 -10.81 -0.89 11.97
C ALA A 102 -10.09 -2.21 11.63
N VAL A 103 -8.75 -2.22 11.60
CA VAL A 103 -7.93 -3.43 11.34
C VAL A 103 -8.23 -4.52 12.37
N THR A 104 -8.31 -4.15 13.65
CA THR A 104 -8.61 -5.10 14.73
C THR A 104 -9.97 -5.76 14.52
N ILE A 105 -11.00 -4.94 14.24
CA ILE A 105 -12.36 -5.43 13.98
C ILE A 105 -12.42 -6.29 12.70
N PHE A 106 -11.79 -5.87 11.60
CA PHE A 106 -11.77 -6.67 10.37
C PHE A 106 -11.04 -8.01 10.53
N THR A 107 -10.01 -8.05 11.37
CA THR A 107 -9.32 -9.29 11.71
C THR A 107 -10.23 -10.22 12.51
N GLU A 108 -11.00 -9.69 13.48
CA GLU A 108 -11.99 -10.47 14.24
C GLU A 108 -13.12 -11.03 13.37
N ILE A 109 -13.55 -10.30 12.34
CA ILE A 109 -14.60 -10.75 11.40
C ILE A 109 -14.05 -11.80 10.40
N GLY A 110 -12.72 -11.98 10.32
CA GLY A 110 -12.07 -12.87 9.34
C GLY A 110 -11.90 -12.26 7.95
N ARG A 111 -12.05 -10.93 7.82
CA ARG A 111 -11.84 -10.21 6.55
C ARG A 111 -10.38 -9.76 6.43
N HIS A 112 -9.46 -10.73 6.34
CA HIS A 112 -8.02 -10.51 6.37
C HIS A 112 -7.51 -9.59 5.25
N ILE A 113 -8.05 -9.71 4.02
CA ILE A 113 -7.65 -8.84 2.90
C ILE A 113 -7.97 -7.36 3.20
N MET A 114 -9.10 -7.06 3.84
CA MET A 114 -9.45 -5.69 4.21
C MET A 114 -8.55 -5.19 5.34
N ALA A 115 -8.32 -6.01 6.37
CA ALA A 115 -7.40 -5.71 7.46
C ALA A 115 -5.97 -5.43 6.94
N ALA A 116 -5.51 -6.20 5.95
CA ALA A 116 -4.21 -6.02 5.31
C ALA A 116 -4.13 -4.69 4.54
N LYS A 117 -5.17 -4.32 3.78
CA LYS A 117 -5.24 -3.02 3.07
C LYS A 117 -5.14 -1.84 4.03
N TYR A 118 -5.87 -1.87 5.14
CA TYR A 118 -5.78 -0.78 6.12
C TYR A 118 -4.46 -0.80 6.91
N SER A 119 -3.87 -1.98 7.15
CA SER A 119 -2.53 -2.09 7.74
C SER A 119 -1.47 -1.49 6.82
N LYS A 120 -1.58 -1.72 5.51
CA LYS A 120 -0.74 -1.08 4.49
C LYS A 120 -0.92 0.45 4.50
N GLU A 121 -2.16 0.95 4.55
CA GLU A 121 -2.43 2.39 4.60
C GLU A 121 -1.85 3.04 5.87
N ILE A 122 -1.88 2.35 7.02
CA ILE A 122 -1.18 2.82 8.24
C ILE A 122 0.33 2.93 7.99
N GLY A 123 0.93 1.93 7.33
CA GLY A 123 2.34 1.97 6.92
C GLY A 123 2.67 3.17 6.02
N GLU A 124 1.80 3.48 5.06
CA GLU A 124 1.93 4.66 4.18
C GLU A 124 1.85 5.98 4.96
N LEU A 125 1.04 6.06 6.03
CA LEU A 125 1.00 7.25 6.89
C LEU A 125 2.32 7.42 7.67
N TYR A 126 2.88 6.33 8.20
CA TYR A 126 4.19 6.38 8.86
C TYR A 126 5.34 6.68 7.88
N GLU A 127 5.23 6.28 6.61
CA GLU A 127 6.17 6.71 5.55
C GLU A 127 6.17 8.24 5.38
N LEU A 128 4.98 8.86 5.39
CA LEU A 128 4.84 10.32 5.26
C LEU A 128 5.40 11.05 6.49
N ASP A 129 5.20 10.49 7.68
CA ASP A 129 5.74 11.01 8.94
C ASP A 129 7.24 10.69 9.13
N GLN A 130 7.88 10.03 8.14
CA GLN A 130 9.28 9.59 8.13
C GLN A 130 9.67 8.63 9.26
N ASP A 131 8.70 7.94 9.87
CA ASP A 131 8.93 6.92 10.88
C ASP A 131 9.09 5.54 10.23
N ILE A 132 10.32 5.25 9.81
CA ILE A 132 10.66 4.06 9.05
C ILE A 132 10.50 2.77 9.88
N GLU A 133 10.71 2.83 11.20
CA GLU A 133 10.63 1.65 12.07
C GLU A 133 9.19 1.17 12.22
N HIS A 134 8.27 2.10 12.51
CA HIS A 134 6.85 1.76 12.60
C HIS A 134 6.29 1.39 11.22
N ALA A 135 6.64 2.15 10.16
CA ALA A 135 6.23 1.81 8.80
C ALA A 135 6.57 0.36 8.46
N ARG A 136 7.82 -0.07 8.70
CA ARG A 136 8.26 -1.45 8.47
C ARG A 136 7.37 -2.48 9.19
N SER A 137 7.11 -2.29 10.48
CA SER A 137 6.31 -3.24 11.27
C SER A 137 4.88 -3.38 10.72
N TYR A 138 4.25 -2.28 10.32
CA TYR A 138 2.91 -2.32 9.74
C TYR A 138 2.89 -2.97 8.35
N TYR A 139 3.93 -2.78 7.54
CA TYR A 139 4.06 -3.48 6.26
C TYR A 139 4.33 -4.98 6.42
N GLU A 140 5.11 -5.40 7.43
CA GLU A 140 5.30 -6.82 7.77
C GLU A 140 3.97 -7.45 8.15
N ARG A 141 3.23 -6.83 9.07
CA ARG A 141 1.88 -7.26 9.45
C ARG A 141 0.91 -7.29 8.26
N ALA A 142 0.99 -6.33 7.35
CA ALA A 142 0.16 -6.31 6.15
C ALA A 142 0.50 -7.49 5.22
N ALA A 143 1.78 -7.83 5.06
CA ALA A 143 2.21 -8.97 4.26
C ALA A 143 1.66 -10.29 4.83
N GLU A 144 1.78 -10.51 6.14
CA GLU A 144 1.25 -11.70 6.82
C GLU A 144 -0.28 -11.84 6.62
N LEU A 145 -1.02 -10.73 6.74
CA LEU A 145 -2.47 -10.74 6.53
C LEU A 145 -2.85 -10.99 5.06
N PHE A 146 -2.06 -10.50 4.10
CA PHE A 146 -2.27 -10.78 2.68
C PHE A 146 -1.91 -12.22 2.31
N GLU A 147 -0.95 -12.85 2.99
CA GLU A 147 -0.64 -14.28 2.81
C GLU A 147 -1.81 -15.15 3.25
N ILE A 148 -2.43 -14.84 4.39
CA ILE A 148 -3.66 -15.53 4.85
C ILE A 148 -4.80 -15.36 3.85
N GLY A 149 -4.88 -14.17 3.21
CA GLY A 149 -5.89 -13.85 2.20
C GLY A 149 -5.59 -14.33 0.78
N ASP A 150 -4.52 -15.11 0.58
CA ASP A 150 -4.06 -15.63 -0.72
C ASP A 150 -3.89 -14.55 -1.81
N ALA A 151 -3.37 -13.39 -1.41
CA ALA A 151 -3.17 -12.23 -2.30
C ALA A 151 -1.69 -12.04 -2.66
N ALA A 152 -1.11 -13.01 -3.38
CA ALA A 152 0.33 -13.08 -3.68
C ALA A 152 0.95 -11.76 -4.21
N THR A 153 0.29 -11.07 -5.14
CA THR A 153 0.79 -9.79 -5.67
C THR A 153 0.90 -8.71 -4.59
N SER A 154 -0.08 -8.64 -3.68
CA SER A 154 -0.09 -7.67 -2.59
C SER A 154 0.94 -8.03 -1.51
N VAL A 155 1.14 -9.33 -1.25
CA VAL A 155 2.23 -9.82 -0.38
C VAL A 155 3.57 -9.33 -0.89
N ILE A 156 3.86 -9.53 -2.18
CA ILE A 156 5.12 -9.11 -2.79
C ILE A 156 5.31 -7.60 -2.66
N GLN A 157 4.28 -6.80 -2.97
CA GLN A 157 4.36 -5.34 -2.82
C GLN A 157 4.71 -4.91 -1.39
N CYS A 158 4.07 -5.52 -0.39
CA CYS A 158 4.36 -5.22 1.02
C CYS A 158 5.77 -5.68 1.41
N LYS A 159 6.18 -6.89 1.05
CA LYS A 159 7.54 -7.41 1.36
C LYS A 159 8.64 -6.59 0.69
N VAL A 160 8.45 -6.11 -0.53
CA VAL A 160 9.40 -5.22 -1.22
C VAL A 160 9.62 -3.93 -0.41
N LYS A 161 8.55 -3.34 0.14
CA LYS A 161 8.62 -2.17 1.02
C LYS A 161 9.34 -2.48 2.33
N VAL A 162 9.03 -3.61 2.96
CA VAL A 162 9.75 -4.08 4.17
C VAL A 162 11.25 -4.20 3.90
N ALA A 163 11.64 -4.83 2.80
CA ALA A 163 13.04 -4.98 2.42
C ALA A 163 13.74 -3.64 2.16
N GLN A 164 13.04 -2.70 1.52
CA GLN A 164 13.53 -1.34 1.31
C GLN A 164 13.80 -0.62 2.65
N PHE A 165 12.88 -0.71 3.61
CA PHE A 165 13.08 -0.13 4.94
C PHE A 165 14.18 -0.83 5.72
N CYS A 166 14.30 -2.16 5.61
CA CYS A 166 15.42 -2.88 6.20
C CYS A 166 16.77 -2.39 5.64
N ALA A 167 16.87 -2.13 4.33
CA ALA A 167 18.07 -1.60 3.71
C ALA A 167 18.38 -0.17 4.18
N GLN A 168 17.36 0.67 4.37
CA GLN A 168 17.53 2.03 4.91
C GLN A 168 18.00 2.03 6.37
N LEU A 169 17.46 1.11 7.19
CA LEU A 169 17.85 0.85 8.59
C LEU A 169 19.17 0.08 8.72
N GLN A 170 19.93 -0.10 7.63
CA GLN A 170 21.21 -0.83 7.59
C GLN A 170 21.13 -2.33 7.97
N GLN A 171 19.92 -2.90 7.97
CA GLN A 171 19.69 -4.34 8.19
C GLN A 171 19.80 -5.10 6.87
N TYR A 172 20.95 -4.98 6.18
CA TYR A 172 21.16 -5.51 4.83
C TYR A 172 20.94 -7.01 4.70
N GLN A 173 21.40 -7.79 5.69
CA GLN A 173 21.22 -9.24 5.72
C GLN A 173 19.75 -9.67 5.71
N LYS A 174 18.88 -8.93 6.41
CA LYS A 174 17.43 -9.21 6.37
C LYS A 174 16.82 -8.82 5.03
N ALA A 175 17.21 -7.67 4.49
CA ALA A 175 16.73 -7.20 3.19
C ALA A 175 17.06 -8.18 2.05
N ILE A 176 18.29 -8.71 2.02
CA ILE A 176 18.74 -9.71 1.03
C ILE A 176 17.86 -10.95 1.08
N LYS A 177 17.64 -11.53 2.27
CA LYS A 177 16.79 -12.71 2.43
C LYS A 177 15.38 -12.48 1.91
N ILE A 178 14.77 -11.34 2.26
CA ILE A 178 13.41 -11.00 1.81
C ILE A 178 13.38 -10.86 0.28
N TYR A 179 14.36 -10.20 -0.34
CA TYR A 179 14.41 -10.08 -1.80
C TYR A 179 14.63 -11.41 -2.51
N GLU A 180 15.52 -12.27 -2.00
CA GLU A 180 15.71 -13.63 -2.52
C GLU A 180 14.42 -14.46 -2.41
N ASP A 181 13.72 -14.38 -1.28
CA ASP A 181 12.46 -15.11 -1.06
C ASP A 181 11.35 -14.63 -2.01
N ILE A 182 11.23 -13.30 -2.21
CA ILE A 182 10.31 -12.73 -3.19
C ILE A 182 10.66 -13.20 -4.61
N ALA A 183 11.95 -13.22 -4.97
CA ALA A 183 12.41 -13.67 -6.28
C ALA A 183 12.02 -15.13 -6.53
N ARG A 184 12.25 -16.03 -5.56
CA ARG A 184 11.83 -17.44 -5.64
C ARG A 184 10.32 -17.57 -5.84
N GLN A 185 9.53 -16.90 -5.00
CA GLN A 185 8.06 -16.92 -5.10
C GLN A 185 7.53 -16.35 -6.43
N SER A 186 8.23 -15.37 -6.99
CA SER A 186 7.81 -14.70 -8.23
C SER A 186 8.18 -15.50 -9.48
N LEU A 187 9.15 -16.41 -9.40
CA LEU A 187 9.51 -17.32 -10.50
C LEU A 187 8.45 -18.39 -10.73
N ASP A 188 7.77 -18.82 -9.67
CA ASP A 188 6.67 -19.79 -9.74
C ASP A 188 5.44 -19.22 -10.50
N SER A 189 5.34 -17.90 -10.59
CA SER A 189 4.22 -17.21 -11.25
C SER A 189 4.63 -16.53 -12.56
N ASN A 190 4.06 -17.01 -13.67
CA ASN A 190 4.29 -16.45 -15.01
C ASN A 190 3.94 -14.96 -15.14
N LEU A 191 3.08 -14.42 -14.28
CA LEU A 191 2.69 -13.01 -14.26
C LEU A 191 3.76 -12.13 -13.59
N LEU A 192 4.46 -12.67 -12.59
CA LEU A 192 5.39 -11.93 -11.73
C LEU A 192 6.86 -12.09 -12.15
N LYS A 193 7.15 -13.03 -13.06
CA LYS A 193 8.50 -13.31 -13.58
C LYS A 193 9.28 -12.10 -14.05
N TYR A 194 8.61 -11.09 -14.62
CA TYR A 194 9.28 -9.89 -15.13
C TYR A 194 9.79 -8.96 -14.02
N GLY A 195 9.23 -9.05 -12.80
CA GLY A 195 9.66 -8.29 -11.64
C GLY A 195 10.89 -8.87 -10.94
N VAL A 196 11.20 -10.17 -11.16
CA VAL A 196 12.29 -10.91 -10.50
C VAL A 196 13.63 -10.20 -10.66
N ARG A 197 13.94 -9.71 -11.86
CA ARG A 197 15.21 -9.01 -12.18
C ARG A 197 15.43 -7.79 -11.29
N GLY A 198 14.36 -7.04 -11.02
CA GLY A 198 14.41 -5.87 -10.13
C GLY A 198 14.63 -6.27 -8.67
N HIS A 199 14.05 -7.39 -8.22
CA HIS A 199 14.25 -7.91 -6.87
C HIS A 199 15.68 -8.44 -6.67
N LEU A 200 16.21 -9.18 -7.65
CA LEU A 200 17.60 -9.66 -7.65
C LEU A 200 18.60 -8.51 -7.67
N LEU A 201 18.34 -7.48 -8.49
CA LEU A 201 19.14 -6.25 -8.49
C LEU A 201 19.20 -5.61 -7.09
N ASN A 202 18.04 -5.45 -6.44
CA ASN A 202 17.97 -4.85 -5.11
C ASN A 202 18.72 -5.68 -4.06
N SER A 203 18.62 -7.01 -4.14
CA SER A 203 19.37 -7.92 -3.28
C SER A 203 20.89 -7.77 -3.47
N GLY A 204 21.35 -7.78 -4.72
CA GLY A 204 22.75 -7.56 -5.06
C GLY A 204 23.27 -6.20 -4.58
N LEU A 205 22.50 -5.13 -4.74
CA LEU A 205 22.85 -3.81 -4.21
C LEU A 205 23.02 -3.80 -2.68
N CYS A 206 22.14 -4.49 -1.95
CA CYS A 206 22.26 -4.61 -0.50
C CYS A 206 23.51 -5.41 -0.08
N GLN A 207 23.96 -6.33 -0.92
CA GLN A 207 25.15 -7.13 -0.65
C GLN A 207 26.44 -6.39 -0.99
N LEU A 208 26.45 -5.58 -2.04
CA LEU A 208 27.57 -4.68 -2.36
C LEU A 208 27.89 -3.73 -1.20
N VAL A 209 26.88 -3.25 -0.49
CA VAL A 209 27.05 -2.36 0.67
C VAL A 209 27.76 -3.03 1.84
N GLN A 210 27.71 -4.36 1.95
CA GLN A 210 28.46 -5.06 3.00
C GLN A 210 29.96 -5.15 2.72
N GLY A 211 30.39 -4.89 1.47
CA GLY A 211 31.80 -4.84 1.10
C GLY A 211 32.51 -6.20 1.03
N ASP A 212 31.77 -7.31 1.02
CA ASP A 212 32.33 -8.66 0.85
C ASP A 212 32.24 -9.09 -0.62
N PHE A 213 33.40 -9.03 -1.30
CA PHE A 213 33.55 -9.40 -2.71
C PHE A 213 33.24 -10.88 -2.97
N VAL A 214 33.64 -11.77 -2.07
CA VAL A 214 33.41 -13.21 -2.22
C VAL A 214 31.91 -13.49 -2.10
N ALA A 215 31.24 -12.82 -1.16
CA ALA A 215 29.81 -12.98 -0.97
C ALA A 215 29.02 -12.49 -2.19
N ILE A 216 29.34 -11.33 -2.78
CA ILE A 216 28.62 -10.83 -3.97
C ILE A 216 28.81 -11.76 -5.17
N THR A 217 30.03 -12.27 -5.40
CA THR A 217 30.32 -13.18 -6.52
C THR A 217 29.54 -14.48 -6.39
N ASN A 218 29.55 -15.10 -5.21
CA ASN A 218 28.76 -16.29 -4.92
C ASN A 218 27.25 -16.03 -5.08
N SER A 219 26.75 -14.88 -4.62
CA SER A 219 25.34 -14.53 -4.84
C SER A 219 24.99 -14.32 -6.31
N LEU A 220 25.88 -13.73 -7.11
CA LEU A 220 25.66 -13.57 -8.55
C LEU A 220 25.55 -14.93 -9.25
N GLU A 221 26.39 -15.91 -8.88
CA GLU A 221 26.27 -17.29 -9.34
C GLU A 221 24.90 -17.89 -8.95
N ARG A 222 24.51 -17.79 -7.68
CA ARG A 222 23.19 -18.26 -7.20
C ARG A 222 22.03 -17.59 -7.95
N TYR A 223 22.15 -16.31 -8.32
CA TYR A 223 21.10 -15.62 -9.08
C TYR A 223 21.01 -16.11 -10.53
N GLN A 224 22.12 -16.52 -11.14
CA GLN A 224 22.10 -17.16 -12.47
C GLN A 224 21.45 -18.53 -12.44
N ASP A 225 21.70 -19.30 -11.37
CA ASP A 225 21.07 -20.61 -11.19
C ASP A 225 19.55 -20.50 -10.96
N LEU A 226 19.11 -19.42 -10.29
CA LEU A 226 17.70 -19.11 -10.08
C LEU A 226 16.98 -18.70 -11.37
N ASP A 227 17.60 -17.83 -12.18
CA ASP A 227 17.06 -17.41 -13.48
C ASP A 227 18.16 -17.41 -14.54
N LEU A 228 18.12 -18.42 -15.42
CA LEU A 228 19.07 -18.58 -16.53
C LEU A 228 19.09 -17.36 -17.46
N THR A 229 18.00 -16.59 -17.52
CA THR A 229 17.94 -15.37 -18.35
C THR A 229 18.62 -14.18 -17.69
N PHE A 230 18.82 -14.20 -16.37
CA PHE A 230 19.39 -13.09 -15.59
C PHE A 230 20.79 -12.72 -16.07
N SER A 231 21.62 -13.69 -16.44
CA SER A 231 22.97 -13.48 -16.98
C SER A 231 23.03 -12.54 -18.19
N ARG A 232 21.95 -12.46 -18.99
CA ARG A 232 21.86 -11.61 -20.19
C ARG A 232 21.23 -10.25 -19.91
N THR A 233 20.82 -10.00 -18.68
CA THR A 233 20.12 -8.78 -18.29
C THR A 233 21.11 -7.65 -17.98
N ARG A 234 20.61 -6.41 -18.06
CA ARG A 234 21.41 -5.23 -17.75
C ARG A 234 21.68 -5.13 -16.26
N GLU A 235 20.74 -5.61 -15.46
CA GLU A 235 20.79 -5.68 -14.00
C GLU A 235 21.94 -6.56 -13.53
N TYR A 236 22.11 -7.75 -14.14
CA TYR A 236 23.27 -8.60 -13.88
C TYR A 236 24.58 -7.92 -14.28
N LYS A 237 24.65 -7.40 -15.51
CA LYS A 237 25.86 -6.71 -16.01
C LYS A 237 26.24 -5.55 -15.09
N PHE A 238 25.26 -4.77 -14.66
CA PHE A 238 25.46 -3.65 -13.73
C PHE A 238 26.04 -4.12 -12.39
N LEU A 239 25.48 -5.16 -11.77
CA LEU A 239 26.03 -5.71 -10.52
C LEU A 239 27.45 -6.28 -10.70
N ALA A 240 27.71 -6.99 -11.80
CA ALA A 240 29.02 -7.56 -12.11
C ALA A 240 30.06 -6.45 -12.31
N ASP A 241 29.75 -5.43 -13.11
CA ASP A 241 30.62 -4.29 -13.36
C ASP A 241 30.91 -3.51 -12.06
N LEU A 242 29.91 -3.31 -11.19
CA LEU A 242 30.12 -2.71 -9.86
C LEU A 242 31.01 -3.58 -8.97
N SER A 243 30.80 -4.90 -8.94
CA SER A 243 31.62 -5.81 -8.13
C SER A 243 33.09 -5.80 -8.57
N ALA A 244 33.35 -5.75 -9.89
CA ALA A 244 34.70 -5.65 -10.43
C ALA A 244 35.36 -4.30 -10.09
N SER A 245 34.62 -3.19 -10.14
CA SER A 245 35.16 -1.89 -9.70
C SER A 245 35.51 -1.86 -8.22
N ILE A 246 34.74 -2.54 -7.37
CA ILE A 246 35.03 -2.62 -5.93
C ILE A 246 36.28 -3.47 -5.67
N ASP A 247 36.47 -4.56 -6.40
CA ASP A 247 37.65 -5.43 -6.29
C ASP A 247 38.92 -4.73 -6.77
N GLU A 248 38.84 -4.00 -7.90
CA GLU A 248 39.95 -3.21 -8.45
C GLU A 248 40.22 -1.92 -7.66
N GLY A 249 39.31 -1.51 -6.75
CA GLY A 249 39.38 -0.23 -6.05
C GLY A 249 39.05 1.00 -6.91
N ASP A 250 38.74 0.84 -8.21
CA ASP A 250 38.57 1.95 -9.16
C ASP A 250 37.25 2.72 -8.95
N VAL A 251 37.33 3.83 -8.21
CA VAL A 251 36.19 4.74 -7.94
C VAL A 251 35.67 5.45 -9.20
N GLU A 252 36.52 5.69 -10.20
CA GLU A 252 36.11 6.33 -11.46
C GLU A 252 35.26 5.38 -12.31
N LYS A 253 35.71 4.11 -12.45
CA LYS A 253 34.95 3.05 -13.13
C LYS A 253 33.63 2.81 -12.42
N PHE A 254 33.61 2.74 -11.08
CA PHE A 254 32.36 2.64 -10.31
C PHE A 254 31.39 3.77 -10.64
N THR A 255 31.87 5.02 -10.60
CA THR A 255 31.03 6.21 -10.87
C THR A 255 30.53 6.23 -12.32
N ARG A 256 31.35 5.80 -13.28
CA ARG A 256 30.97 5.69 -14.70
C ARG A 256 29.85 4.67 -14.90
N VAL A 257 29.99 3.48 -14.32
CA VAL A 257 28.99 2.39 -14.40
C VAL A 257 27.65 2.83 -13.81
N VAL A 258 27.65 3.48 -12.63
CA VAL A 258 26.44 4.05 -12.02
C VAL A 258 25.77 5.10 -12.92
N LYS A 259 26.56 5.99 -13.53
CA LYS A 259 26.03 7.05 -14.41
C LYS A 259 25.43 6.48 -15.69
N GLU A 260 26.09 5.51 -16.32
CA GLU A 260 25.59 4.84 -17.52
C GLU A 260 24.25 4.14 -17.22
N PHE A 261 24.19 3.37 -16.14
CA PHE A 261 22.96 2.68 -15.75
C PHE A 261 21.83 3.65 -15.44
N ASN A 262 22.11 4.70 -14.66
CA ASN A 262 21.11 5.71 -14.29
C ASN A 262 20.55 6.49 -15.50
N SER A 263 21.34 6.64 -16.57
CA SER A 263 20.87 7.31 -17.80
C SER A 263 19.80 6.51 -18.56
N ILE A 264 19.83 5.18 -18.41
CA ILE A 264 18.92 4.26 -19.10
C ILE A 264 17.76 3.87 -18.18
N THR A 265 18.05 3.59 -16.92
CA THR A 265 17.09 3.16 -15.90
C THR A 265 17.28 4.06 -14.67
N PRO A 266 16.42 5.09 -14.51
CA PRO A 266 16.51 6.01 -13.39
C PRO A 266 16.52 5.27 -12.05
N LEU A 267 17.55 5.53 -11.26
CA LEU A 267 17.70 4.93 -9.94
C LEU A 267 16.78 5.64 -8.93
N GLU A 268 16.09 4.83 -8.13
CA GLU A 268 15.30 5.34 -7.01
C GLU A 268 16.22 6.00 -5.96
N SER A 269 15.71 7.01 -5.26
CA SER A 269 16.47 7.82 -4.29
C SER A 269 17.26 6.96 -3.29
N TRP A 270 16.65 5.93 -2.71
CA TRP A 270 17.31 5.07 -1.72
C TRP A 270 18.43 4.21 -2.32
N LYS A 271 18.32 3.78 -3.59
CA LYS A 271 19.38 3.02 -4.28
C LYS A 271 20.59 3.90 -4.53
N SER A 272 20.35 5.14 -4.93
CA SER A 272 21.41 6.16 -5.07
C SER A 272 22.10 6.41 -3.72
N THR A 273 21.36 6.48 -2.62
CA THR A 273 21.95 6.59 -1.27
C THR A 273 22.84 5.39 -0.92
N LEU A 274 22.41 4.16 -1.24
CA LEU A 274 23.25 2.98 -1.01
C LEU A 274 24.52 2.99 -1.85
N LEU A 275 24.43 3.32 -3.14
CA LEU A 275 25.59 3.41 -4.02
C LEU A 275 26.58 4.50 -3.61
N LEU A 276 26.08 5.62 -3.09
CA LEU A 276 26.93 6.67 -2.50
C LEU A 276 27.69 6.14 -1.28
N ARG A 277 27.03 5.38 -0.39
CA ARG A 277 27.72 4.74 0.75
C ARG A 277 28.83 3.80 0.32
N VAL A 278 28.59 2.99 -0.74
CA VAL A 278 29.64 2.12 -1.29
C VAL A 278 30.81 2.94 -1.85
N LYS A 279 30.51 3.98 -2.62
CA LYS A 279 31.53 4.87 -3.16
C LYS A 279 32.38 5.53 -2.08
N ASP A 280 31.75 6.02 -1.01
CA ASP A 280 32.46 6.66 0.10
C ASP A 280 33.33 5.64 0.84
N ALA A 281 32.86 4.39 1.00
CA ALA A 281 33.66 3.31 1.60
C ALA A 281 34.87 2.92 0.73
N MET A 282 34.76 2.97 -0.60
CA MET A 282 35.90 2.72 -1.49
C MET A 282 36.97 3.80 -1.36
N LYS A 283 36.56 5.09 -1.33
CA LYS A 283 37.49 6.21 -1.19
C LYS A 283 38.28 6.18 0.12
N VAL A 284 37.65 5.74 1.20
CA VAL A 284 38.34 5.59 2.50
C VAL A 284 39.46 4.56 2.38
N LYS A 285 39.22 3.44 1.70
CA LYS A 285 40.25 2.42 1.47
C LYS A 285 41.41 2.94 0.61
N GLU A 286 41.11 3.66 -0.49
CA GLU A 286 42.15 4.28 -1.33
C GLU A 286 43.07 5.21 -0.50
N MET A 287 42.49 6.02 0.41
CA MET A 287 43.28 6.93 1.25
C MET A 287 44.12 6.20 2.31
N GLU A 288 43.60 5.11 2.89
CA GLU A 288 44.36 4.30 3.86
C GLU A 288 45.54 3.59 3.21
N ASP A 289 45.39 3.12 1.97
CA ASP A 289 46.46 2.48 1.21
C ASP A 289 47.54 3.48 0.75
N ASP A 290 47.15 4.71 0.38
CA ASP A 290 48.09 5.79 0.01
C ASP A 290 48.91 6.31 1.20
N ASP A 291 48.34 6.37 2.42
CA ASP A 291 49.05 6.79 3.64
C ASP A 291 50.11 5.75 4.13
N LEU A 292 50.07 4.53 3.59
CA LEU A 292 50.98 3.42 3.93
C LEU A 292 52.16 3.24 2.94
N THR A 293 52.19 3.99 1.84
CA THR A 293 53.25 3.97 0.80
C THR A 293 54.12 5.21 0.78
#